data_AF-A0AAE0GY27-F1
#
_entry.id   AF-A0AAE0GY27-F1
#
_cell.length_a   1.000
_cell.length_b   1.000
_cell.length_c   1.000
_cell.angle_alpha   90.00
_cell.angle_beta   90.00
_cell.angle_gamma   90.00
#
_symmetry.space_group_name_H-M   'P 1'
#
loop_
_entity.id
_entity.type
_entity.pdbx_description
1 polymer ?
#
loop_
_entity_poly.entity_id
_entity_poly.type
_entity_poly.pdbx_seq_one_letter_code
_entity_poly.pdbx_strand_id
1 'polypeptide(L)'
;MDSPNIPAWASSSVWYQIYPLGFFDCSPQNDHTEPQEDKLSALAAWYDYLEELGVGVILFNPLFESDSHGYDTTDYFDVDRRLGTVAAFRKVVQELHARNIRVVLDGVFNHTGRNHKAFLDCREHGLQSEYATWYKLRSGNSLCGDSFDYDAWEGHYNLPELNLEHPG
;
A
#
# COMPACT_ATOMS: atom_id res chain seq x y z
N MET A 1 -1.34 -4.05 33.16
CA MET A 1 -1.51 -4.23 31.71
C MET A 1 -1.13 -5.66 31.43
N ASP A 2 -2.05 -6.45 30.88
CA ASP A 2 -1.72 -7.81 30.43
C ASP A 2 -0.72 -7.71 29.27
N SER A 3 0.28 -8.59 29.25
CA SER A 3 1.20 -8.68 28.13
C SER A 3 0.40 -8.97 26.85
N PRO A 4 0.68 -8.28 25.74
CA PRO A 4 -0.05 -8.52 24.50
C PRO A 4 0.05 -9.99 24.10
N ASN A 5 -1.08 -10.61 23.76
CA ASN A 5 -1.12 -11.99 23.28
C ASN A 5 -0.62 -12.02 21.84
N ILE A 6 0.69 -12.16 21.67
CA ILE A 6 1.33 -12.28 20.37
C ILE A 6 1.08 -13.70 19.83
N PRO A 7 0.57 -13.86 18.60
CA PRO A 7 0.39 -15.18 18.01
C PRO A 7 1.70 -15.97 18.03
N ALA A 8 1.68 -17.19 18.56
CA ALA A 8 2.89 -17.98 18.76
C ALA A 8 3.72 -18.16 17.48
N TRP A 9 3.05 -18.28 16.32
CA TRP A 9 3.72 -18.39 15.02
C TRP A 9 4.58 -17.16 14.69
N ALA A 10 4.17 -15.95 15.09
CA ALA A 10 4.89 -14.73 14.74
C ALA A 10 6.24 -14.66 15.44
N SER A 11 6.32 -15.15 16.68
CA SER A 11 7.55 -15.17 17.50
C SER A 11 8.52 -16.29 17.14
N SER A 12 8.05 -17.36 16.47
CA SER A 12 8.87 -18.53 16.15
C SER A 12 9.25 -18.64 14.66
N SER A 13 8.79 -17.72 13.81
CA SER A 13 9.05 -17.75 12.38
C SER A 13 10.25 -16.90 11.96
N VAL A 14 10.92 -17.33 10.90
CA VAL A 14 11.83 -16.48 10.13
C VAL A 14 10.99 -15.60 9.20
N TRP A 15 11.22 -14.29 9.27
CA TRP A 15 10.56 -13.29 8.44
C TRP A 15 11.43 -12.92 7.25
N TYR A 16 10.85 -12.89 6.05
CA TYR A 16 11.50 -12.44 4.82
C TYR A 16 10.74 -11.23 4.27
N GLN A 17 11.43 -10.11 4.07
CA GLN A 17 10.81 -8.90 3.54
C GLN A 17 11.02 -8.80 2.04
N ILE A 18 9.95 -8.50 1.31
CA ILE A 18 9.99 -8.24 -0.13
C ILE A 18 9.46 -6.82 -0.37
N TYR A 19 10.29 -5.99 -1.01
CA TYR A 19 9.83 -4.75 -1.64
C TYR A 19 9.39 -5.07 -3.07
N PRO A 20 8.07 -5.21 -3.34
CA PRO A 20 7.60 -5.87 -4.57
C PRO A 20 8.00 -5.13 -5.84
N LEU A 21 7.82 -3.80 -5.86
CA LEU A 21 8.13 -2.97 -7.02
C LEU A 21 9.60 -3.07 -7.41
N GLY A 22 10.51 -3.05 -6.43
CA GLY A 22 11.95 -3.24 -6.70
C GLY A 22 12.31 -4.69 -7.02
N PHE A 23 11.69 -5.66 -6.34
CA PHE A 23 11.96 -7.08 -6.53
C PHE A 23 11.61 -7.55 -7.95
N PHE A 24 10.52 -7.02 -8.52
CA PHE A 24 10.06 -7.35 -9.87
C PHE A 24 10.47 -6.32 -10.94
N ASP A 25 11.42 -5.44 -10.63
CA ASP A 25 11.95 -4.43 -11.55
C ASP A 25 10.83 -3.62 -12.24
N CYS A 26 9.90 -3.11 -11.43
CA CYS A 26 8.80 -2.26 -11.89
C CYS A 26 9.27 -0.85 -12.17
N SER A 27 8.62 -0.20 -13.15
CA SER A 27 8.82 1.23 -13.41
C SER A 27 8.65 2.04 -12.11
N PRO A 28 9.55 3.00 -11.81
CA PRO A 28 9.47 3.77 -10.57
C PRO A 28 8.22 4.65 -10.47
N GLN A 29 7.58 4.95 -11.60
CA GLN A 29 6.34 5.71 -11.70
C GLN A 29 5.24 4.86 -12.33
N ASN A 30 4.02 5.08 -11.86
CA ASN A 30 2.78 4.57 -12.42
C ASN A 30 2.00 5.75 -12.99
N ASP A 31 1.99 5.89 -14.31
CA ASP A 31 1.20 6.94 -14.97
C ASP A 31 -0.28 6.53 -15.14
N HIS A 32 -0.65 5.34 -14.66
CA HIS A 32 -1.97 4.74 -14.76
C HIS A 32 -2.48 4.56 -16.20
N THR A 33 -1.59 4.49 -17.19
CA THR A 33 -1.95 4.25 -18.59
C THR A 33 -1.54 2.88 -19.10
N GLU A 34 -0.44 2.34 -18.55
CA GLU A 34 0.07 1.03 -18.93
C GLU A 34 -0.88 -0.10 -18.51
N PRO A 35 -0.97 -1.20 -19.29
CA PRO A 35 -1.78 -2.34 -18.94
C PRO A 35 -1.22 -3.02 -17.69
N GLN A 36 -2.11 -3.69 -16.97
CA GLN A 36 -1.73 -4.49 -15.82
C GLN A 36 -0.81 -5.64 -16.23
N GLU A 37 0.36 -5.72 -15.59
CA GLU A 37 1.33 -6.78 -15.77
C GLU A 37 1.07 -7.93 -14.78
N ASP A 38 1.50 -9.16 -15.07
CA ASP A 38 1.44 -10.29 -14.11
C ASP A 38 2.85 -10.65 -13.64
N LYS A 39 3.52 -9.71 -12.98
CA LYS A 39 4.87 -9.91 -12.43
C LYS A 39 4.84 -10.74 -11.15
N LEU A 40 3.77 -10.67 -10.36
CA LEU A 40 3.61 -11.45 -9.13
C LEU A 40 3.76 -12.95 -9.34
N SER A 41 3.31 -13.47 -10.50
CA SER A 41 3.46 -14.90 -10.84
C SER A 41 4.92 -15.34 -10.93
N ALA A 42 5.87 -14.43 -11.18
CA ALA A 42 7.30 -14.73 -11.19
C ALA A 42 7.85 -15.12 -9.81
N LEU A 43 7.14 -14.83 -8.72
CA LEU A 43 7.53 -15.28 -7.38
C LEU A 43 7.61 -16.81 -7.28
N ALA A 44 6.92 -17.54 -8.15
CA ALA A 44 6.96 -18.99 -8.18
C ALA A 44 8.37 -19.57 -8.35
N ALA A 45 9.26 -18.86 -9.03
CA ALA A 45 10.66 -19.26 -9.18
C ALA A 45 11.47 -19.22 -7.87
N TRP A 46 10.93 -18.57 -6.83
CA TRP A 46 11.59 -18.39 -5.53
C TRP A 46 11.02 -19.29 -4.44
N TYR A 47 9.90 -19.99 -4.68
CA TYR A 47 9.21 -20.76 -3.64
C TYR A 47 10.11 -21.82 -3.00
N ASP A 48 10.82 -22.61 -3.81
CA ASP A 48 11.69 -23.67 -3.31
C ASP A 48 12.84 -23.08 -2.47
N TYR A 49 13.39 -21.94 -2.88
CA TYR A 49 14.43 -21.23 -2.12
C TYR A 49 13.90 -20.72 -0.76
N LEU A 50 12.70 -20.14 -0.75
CA LEU A 50 12.09 -19.62 0.48
C LEU A 50 11.79 -20.74 1.48
N GLU A 51 11.39 -21.91 0.97
CA GLU A 51 11.18 -23.12 1.78
C GLU A 51 12.50 -23.69 2.31
N GLU A 52 13.54 -23.82 1.47
CA GLU A 52 14.87 -24.28 1.87
C GLU A 52 15.50 -23.36 2.94
N LEU A 53 15.31 -22.05 2.81
CA LEU A 53 15.76 -21.06 3.79
C LEU A 53 14.99 -21.15 5.13
N GLY A 54 13.83 -21.82 5.15
CA GLY A 54 12.99 -21.96 6.33
C GLY A 54 12.14 -20.73 6.64
N VAL A 55 11.79 -19.94 5.62
CA VAL A 55 10.92 -18.75 5.78
C VAL A 55 9.55 -19.20 6.27
N GLY A 56 9.07 -18.58 7.35
CA GLY A 56 7.72 -18.83 7.88
C GLY A 56 6.74 -17.70 7.59
N VAL A 57 7.24 -16.49 7.31
CA VAL A 57 6.44 -15.30 7.02
C VAL A 57 7.10 -14.48 5.93
N ILE A 58 6.34 -14.05 4.93
CA ILE A 58 6.72 -12.99 4.02
C ILE A 58 5.99 -11.71 4.40
N LEU A 59 6.76 -10.65 4.64
CA LEU A 59 6.26 -9.27 4.71
C LEU A 59 6.41 -8.62 3.34
N PHE A 60 5.30 -8.38 2.67
CA PHE A 60 5.30 -7.52 1.49
C PHE A 60 5.15 -6.07 1.93
N ASN A 61 6.11 -5.23 1.54
CA ASN A 61 5.89 -3.77 1.49
C ASN A 61 4.73 -3.45 0.52
N PRO A 62 4.26 -2.18 0.44
CA PRO A 62 2.95 -1.90 -0.13
C PRO A 62 2.73 -2.52 -1.51
N LEU A 63 1.59 -3.21 -1.62
CA LEU A 63 1.13 -3.88 -2.84
C LEU A 63 -0.05 -3.15 -3.49
N PHE A 64 -0.64 -2.19 -2.79
CA PHE A 64 -1.82 -1.45 -3.27
C PHE A 64 -1.45 -0.53 -4.42
N GLU A 65 -2.42 -0.22 -5.27
CA GLU A 65 -2.23 0.72 -6.37
C GLU A 65 -1.67 2.05 -5.86
N SER A 66 -0.59 2.51 -6.49
CA SER A 66 0.17 3.70 -6.06
C SER A 66 0.75 4.46 -7.25
N ASP A 67 1.08 5.74 -7.04
CA ASP A 67 1.71 6.59 -8.06
C ASP A 67 3.21 6.28 -8.25
N SER A 68 3.93 5.90 -7.19
CA SER A 68 5.38 5.72 -7.24
C SER A 68 5.92 4.52 -6.45
N HIS A 69 6.42 4.74 -5.23
CA HIS A 69 7.15 3.74 -4.44
C HIS A 69 6.25 2.87 -3.55
N GLY A 70 4.92 2.99 -3.67
CA GLY A 70 3.95 2.15 -2.96
C GLY A 70 3.29 2.81 -1.75
N TYR A 71 3.85 3.88 -1.19
CA TYR A 71 3.29 4.54 0.00
C TYR A 71 2.37 5.74 -0.33
N ASP A 72 2.32 6.14 -1.60
CA ASP A 72 1.38 7.10 -2.16
C ASP A 72 0.15 6.38 -2.75
N THR A 73 -0.55 5.61 -1.90
CA THR A 73 -1.68 4.77 -2.31
C THR A 73 -2.79 5.56 -2.98
N THR A 74 -3.23 5.11 -4.16
CA THR A 74 -4.33 5.68 -4.93
C THR A 74 -5.61 4.83 -4.84
N ASP A 75 -5.47 3.52 -4.67
CA ASP A 75 -6.58 2.60 -4.39
C ASP A 75 -6.15 1.44 -3.48
N TYR A 76 -6.75 1.34 -2.29
CA TYR A 76 -6.50 0.26 -1.33
C TYR A 76 -7.16 -1.08 -1.70
N PHE A 77 -8.05 -1.10 -2.69
CA PHE A 77 -8.82 -2.29 -3.07
C PHE A 77 -8.26 -3.03 -4.28
N ASP A 78 -7.27 -2.47 -4.96
CA ASP A 78 -6.58 -3.12 -6.06
C ASP A 78 -5.10 -3.34 -5.74
N VAL A 79 -4.49 -4.28 -6.48
CA VAL A 79 -3.05 -4.48 -6.49
C VAL A 79 -2.44 -3.54 -7.52
N ASP A 80 -1.27 -2.98 -7.21
CA ASP A 80 -0.54 -2.11 -8.12
C ASP A 80 -0.39 -2.78 -9.49
N ARG A 81 -0.90 -2.10 -10.52
CA ARG A 81 -0.95 -2.63 -11.88
C ARG A 81 0.40 -3.05 -12.44
N ARG A 82 1.49 -2.47 -11.95
CA ARG A 82 2.86 -2.83 -12.34
C ARG A 82 3.24 -4.23 -11.83
N LEU A 83 2.51 -4.75 -10.84
CA LEU A 83 2.77 -6.03 -10.19
C LEU A 83 1.82 -7.13 -10.65
N GLY A 84 0.52 -6.87 -10.71
CA GLY A 84 -0.45 -7.95 -10.84
C GLY A 84 -1.87 -7.53 -10.57
N THR A 85 -2.77 -8.51 -10.66
CA THR A 85 -4.17 -8.39 -10.24
C THR A 85 -4.38 -8.92 -8.84
N VAL A 86 -5.47 -8.52 -8.18
CA VAL A 86 -5.97 -9.18 -6.95
C VAL A 86 -6.10 -10.70 -7.14
N ALA A 87 -6.50 -11.16 -8.33
CA ALA A 87 -6.60 -12.59 -8.64
C ALA A 87 -5.22 -13.28 -8.71
N ALA A 88 -4.23 -12.64 -9.31
CA ALA A 88 -2.84 -13.12 -9.34
C ALA A 88 -2.27 -13.17 -7.91
N PHE A 89 -2.45 -12.10 -7.13
CA PHE A 89 -1.99 -12.07 -5.75
C PHE A 89 -2.66 -13.15 -4.88
N ARG A 90 -3.96 -13.40 -5.06
CA ARG A 90 -4.65 -14.50 -4.38
C ARG A 90 -4.02 -15.87 -4.65
N LYS A 91 -3.59 -16.12 -5.90
CA LYS A 91 -2.88 -17.36 -6.25
C LYS A 91 -1.53 -17.45 -5.54
N VAL A 92 -0.77 -16.36 -5.51
CA VAL A 92 0.50 -16.29 -4.76
C VAL A 92 0.29 -16.63 -3.28
N VAL A 93 -0.71 -16.02 -2.64
CA VAL A 93 -1.04 -16.31 -1.23
C VAL A 93 -1.42 -17.78 -1.03
N GLN A 94 -2.20 -18.37 -1.94
CA GLN A 94 -2.55 -19.79 -1.87
C GLN A 94 -1.32 -20.71 -1.95
N GLU A 95 -0.40 -20.42 -2.88
CA GLU A 95 0.84 -21.19 -3.04
C GLU A 95 1.78 -21.05 -1.83
N LEU A 96 1.91 -19.85 -1.27
CA LEU A 96 2.70 -19.62 -0.05
C LEU A 96 2.09 -20.34 1.15
N HIS A 97 0.76 -20.26 1.33
CA HIS A 97 0.06 -20.98 2.40
C HIS A 97 0.21 -22.50 2.28
N ALA A 98 0.19 -23.06 1.06
CA ALA A 98 0.43 -24.49 0.84
C ALA A 98 1.82 -24.95 1.31
N ARG A 99 2.78 -24.02 1.39
CA ARG A 99 4.15 -24.22 1.88
C ARG A 99 4.33 -23.82 3.35
N ASN A 100 3.24 -23.59 4.08
CA ASN A 100 3.23 -23.08 5.46
C ASN A 100 3.88 -21.69 5.64
N ILE A 101 3.99 -20.91 4.57
CA ILE A 101 4.49 -19.54 4.59
C ILE A 101 3.32 -18.59 4.75
N ARG A 102 3.30 -17.79 5.81
CA ARG A 102 2.26 -16.76 6.03
C ARG A 102 2.59 -15.48 5.28
N VAL A 103 1.55 -14.72 4.96
CA VAL A 103 1.68 -13.43 4.28
C VAL A 103 1.21 -12.30 5.19
N VAL A 104 2.04 -11.27 5.33
CA VAL A 104 1.72 -10.01 5.99
C VAL A 104 1.84 -8.89 4.98
N LEU A 105 0.86 -7.98 5.00
CA LEU A 105 0.81 -6.82 4.13
C LEU A 105 1.13 -5.55 4.90
N ASP A 106 1.87 -4.66 4.24
CA ASP A 106 2.14 -3.31 4.68
C ASP A 106 0.94 -2.41 4.34
N GLY A 107 0.20 -1.99 5.37
CA GLY A 107 -0.99 -1.15 5.27
C GLY A 107 -0.65 0.31 5.55
N VAL A 108 -0.59 1.13 4.50
CA VAL A 108 -0.27 2.56 4.61
C VAL A 108 -1.52 3.35 4.98
N PHE A 109 -1.86 3.35 6.26
CA PHE A 109 -3.13 3.95 6.75
C PHE A 109 -2.98 5.34 7.35
N ASN A 110 -1.77 5.92 7.40
CA ASN A 110 -1.56 7.27 7.90
C ASN A 110 -1.87 8.35 6.85
N HIS A 111 -1.63 8.05 5.59
CA HIS A 111 -1.75 8.99 4.48
C HIS A 111 -2.11 8.23 3.20
N THR A 112 -2.61 8.97 2.20
CA THR A 112 -2.82 8.46 0.84
C THR A 112 -1.86 9.14 -0.14
N GLY A 113 -1.91 8.78 -1.42
CA GLY A 113 -1.42 9.63 -2.50
C GLY A 113 -2.42 10.75 -2.85
N ARG A 114 -1.97 11.74 -3.63
CA ARG A 114 -2.82 12.85 -4.12
C ARG A 114 -3.82 12.43 -5.21
N ASN A 115 -3.59 11.28 -5.86
CA ASN A 115 -4.50 10.69 -6.83
C ASN A 115 -5.51 9.71 -6.21
N HIS A 116 -5.50 9.56 -4.88
CA HIS A 116 -6.56 8.82 -4.19
C HIS A 116 -7.92 9.48 -4.40
N LYS A 117 -8.95 8.67 -4.66
CA LYS A 117 -10.31 9.14 -5.02
C LYS A 117 -10.84 10.21 -4.06
N ALA A 118 -10.71 10.00 -2.76
CA ALA A 118 -11.19 10.94 -1.75
C ALA A 118 -10.44 12.29 -1.80
N PHE A 119 -9.13 12.26 -2.05
CA PHE A 119 -8.34 13.49 -2.15
C PHE A 119 -8.58 14.22 -3.47
N LEU A 120 -8.83 13.50 -4.57
CA LEU A 120 -9.23 14.10 -5.84
C LEU A 120 -10.54 14.89 -5.72
N ASP A 121 -11.53 14.35 -5.02
CA ASP A 121 -12.79 15.04 -4.73
C ASP A 121 -12.55 16.31 -3.87
N CYS A 122 -11.67 16.22 -2.87
CA CYS A 122 -11.22 17.39 -2.11
C CYS A 122 -10.56 18.43 -3.00
N ARG A 123 -9.73 18.03 -3.98
CA ARG A 123 -9.09 18.95 -4.94
C ARG A 123 -10.11 19.67 -5.82
N GLU A 124 -11.23 19.04 -6.13
CA GLU A 124 -12.31 19.64 -6.93
C GLU A 124 -13.22 20.55 -6.10
N HIS A 125 -13.60 20.13 -4.89
CA HIS A 125 -14.66 20.78 -4.10
C HIS A 125 -14.15 21.51 -2.85
N GLY A 126 -12.85 21.41 -2.54
CA GLY A 126 -12.22 22.00 -1.37
C GLY A 126 -12.89 21.56 -0.07
N LEU A 127 -13.10 22.53 0.83
CA LEU A 127 -13.77 22.31 2.12
C LEU A 127 -15.24 21.87 2.00
N GLN A 128 -15.83 21.89 0.80
CA GLN A 128 -17.20 21.43 0.54
C GLN A 128 -17.26 19.97 0.05
N SER A 129 -16.11 19.32 -0.14
CA SER A 129 -16.04 17.90 -0.49
C SER A 129 -16.72 17.03 0.57
N GLU A 130 -17.39 15.95 0.13
CA GLU A 130 -17.93 14.94 1.05
C GLU A 130 -16.82 14.23 1.85
N TYR A 131 -15.60 14.21 1.30
CA TYR A 131 -14.41 13.63 1.90
C TYR A 131 -13.57 14.65 2.69
N ALA A 132 -14.02 15.91 2.82
CA ALA A 132 -13.22 16.95 3.48
C ALA A 132 -12.82 16.59 4.93
N THR A 133 -13.61 15.76 5.62
CA THR A 133 -13.33 15.32 7.00
C THR A 133 -12.36 14.15 7.08
N TRP A 134 -12.14 13.42 5.98
CA TRP A 134 -11.16 12.33 5.90
C TRP A 134 -9.73 12.85 5.94
N TYR A 135 -9.53 14.14 5.65
CA TYR A 135 -8.25 14.83 5.70
C TYR A 135 -8.34 16.02 6.65
N LYS A 136 -7.20 16.54 7.10
CA LYS A 136 -7.15 17.73 7.97
C LYS A 136 -7.13 19.02 7.14
N LEU A 137 -8.19 19.23 6.33
CA LEU A 137 -8.28 20.38 5.42
C LEU A 137 -8.55 21.70 6.17
N ARG A 138 -8.01 22.81 5.67
CA ARG A 138 -8.20 24.16 6.21
C ARG A 138 -8.17 25.22 5.11
N SER A 139 -8.78 26.37 5.39
CA SER A 139 -8.75 27.52 4.47
C SER A 139 -7.32 27.97 4.18
N GLY A 140 -6.98 28.19 2.91
CA GLY A 140 -5.63 28.54 2.48
C GLY A 140 -5.38 28.08 1.05
N ASN A 141 -4.12 28.01 0.65
CA ASN A 141 -3.70 27.32 -0.56
C ASN A 141 -2.55 26.38 -0.22
N SER A 142 -2.55 25.16 -0.74
CA SER A 142 -1.47 24.21 -0.53
C SER A 142 -0.24 24.59 -1.36
N LEU A 143 0.93 24.02 -1.01
CA LEU A 143 2.13 24.14 -1.83
C LEU A 143 2.02 23.46 -3.21
N CYS A 144 0.97 22.66 -3.40
CA CYS A 144 0.66 21.99 -4.67
C CYS A 144 -0.39 22.72 -5.51
N GLY A 145 -0.83 23.91 -5.09
CA GLY A 145 -1.76 24.75 -5.85
C GLY A 145 -3.24 24.40 -5.66
N ASP A 146 -3.60 23.68 -4.59
CA ASP A 146 -4.99 23.43 -4.25
C ASP A 146 -5.62 24.66 -3.57
N SER A 147 -6.94 24.83 -3.68
CA SER A 147 -7.73 25.94 -3.10
C SER A 147 -7.94 25.84 -1.57
N PHE A 148 -7.18 24.97 -0.92
CA PHE A 148 -7.17 24.72 0.52
C PHE A 148 -5.76 24.28 0.93
N ASP A 149 -5.47 24.34 2.22
CA ASP A 149 -4.26 23.76 2.82
C ASP A 149 -4.62 22.50 3.64
N TYR A 150 -3.64 21.65 3.93
CA TYR A 150 -3.86 20.36 4.61
C TYR A 150 -2.58 19.86 5.31
N ASP A 151 -2.73 18.91 6.23
CA ASP A 151 -1.58 18.23 6.84
C ASP A 151 -1.04 17.16 5.88
N ALA A 152 0.28 17.14 5.74
CA ALA A 152 0.99 16.18 4.89
C ALA A 152 2.05 15.47 5.72
N TRP A 153 2.23 14.18 5.46
CA TRP A 153 3.14 13.34 6.23
C TRP A 153 4.55 13.93 6.22
N GLU A 154 5.07 14.34 7.38
CA GLU A 154 6.39 14.98 7.54
C GLU A 154 6.64 16.15 6.54
N GLY A 155 5.57 16.85 6.13
CA GLY A 155 5.66 17.95 5.15
C GLY A 155 5.78 17.52 3.69
N HIS A 156 5.66 16.23 3.38
CA HIS A 156 5.62 15.70 2.00
C HIS A 156 4.23 15.87 1.40
N TYR A 157 3.95 17.00 0.75
CA TYR A 157 2.61 17.33 0.24
C TYR A 157 2.04 16.35 -0.80
N ASN A 158 2.85 15.46 -1.39
CA ASN A 158 2.35 14.34 -2.19
C ASN A 158 1.68 13.23 -1.36
N LEU A 159 1.78 13.28 -0.03
CA LEU A 159 1.23 12.32 0.94
C LEU A 159 0.25 13.01 1.92
N PRO A 160 -0.99 13.35 1.49
CA PRO A 160 -1.99 13.94 2.37
C PRO A 160 -2.32 13.02 3.55
N GLU A 161 -2.25 13.56 4.77
CA GLU A 161 -2.55 12.80 5.99
C GLU A 161 -4.05 12.54 6.14
N LEU A 162 -4.37 11.29 6.44
CA LEU A 162 -5.70 10.89 6.83
C LEU A 162 -6.01 11.38 8.25
N ASN A 163 -7.26 11.74 8.48
CA ASN A 163 -7.79 12.12 9.77
C ASN A 163 -8.30 10.87 10.51
N LEU A 164 -7.41 10.23 11.27
CA LEU A 164 -7.74 8.98 11.97
C LEU A 164 -8.76 9.14 13.11
N GLU A 165 -9.07 10.37 13.51
CA GLU A 165 -10.13 10.68 14.48
C GLU A 165 -11.51 10.75 13.82
N HIS A 166 -11.57 10.89 12.50
CA HIS A 166 -12.80 11.03 11.72
C HIS A 166 -12.77 10.14 10.46
N PRO A 167 -12.89 8.80 10.63
CA PRO A 167 -12.65 7.83 9.55
C PRO A 167 -13.74 7.73 8.46
N GLY A 168 -14.72 8.63 8.44
CA GLY A 168 -15.85 8.58 7.48
C GLY A 168 -16.99 7.65 7.87
#